data_AF-K1SXP2-F1
#
_entry.id   AF-K1SXP2-F1
#
_cell.length_a   1.000
_cell.length_b   1.000
_cell.length_c   1.000
_cell.angle_alpha   90.00
_cell.angle_beta   90.00
_cell.angle_gamma   90.00
#
_symmetry.space_group_name_H-M   'P 1'
#
loop_
_entity.id
_entity.type
_entity.pdbx_description
1 polymer ?
#
loop_
_entity_poly.entity_id
_entity_poly.type
_entity_poly.pdbx_seq_one_letter_code
_entity_poly.pdbx_strand_id
1 'polypeptide(L)'
;YIHHIGGLPDFTALRFTRYNQYESMILPMVKYLESYGVQFHYGVKVTNVAFDCANGKKQATRIDTLRDGHEECIDLTENDLVFITNGGCVENSTIGSQTTVAPLKFDLKEGGGWDLWRKIAAQDPSFGHPDKFCYDPELSNWMSATITTLDQRIVPYIKKICKRDPFTGKVVTGG
;
A
#
# COMPACT_ATOMS: atom_id res chain seq x y z
N TYR A 1 -18.17 12.38 8.17
CA TYR A 1 -19.06 11.22 8.44
C TYR A 1 -20.19 11.49 9.43
N ILE A 2 -20.53 12.74 9.78
CA ILE A 2 -21.60 13.03 10.77
C ILE A 2 -22.95 12.40 10.36
N HIS A 3 -23.30 12.44 9.06
CA HIS A 3 -24.52 11.84 8.52
C HIS A 3 -24.50 10.30 8.44
N HIS A 4 -23.34 9.65 8.63
CA HIS A 4 -23.17 8.19 8.62
C HIS A 4 -22.83 7.61 10.00
N ILE A 5 -22.75 8.45 11.05
CA ILE A 5 -22.36 8.00 12.40
C ILE A 5 -23.31 6.95 12.97
N GLY A 6 -24.60 7.03 12.60
CA GLY A 6 -25.60 6.04 12.99
C GLY A 6 -25.36 4.65 12.40
N GLY A 7 -24.58 4.53 11.32
CA GLY A 7 -24.23 3.27 10.69
C GLY A 7 -22.89 2.67 11.13
N LEU A 8 -22.20 3.28 12.11
CA LEU A 8 -20.98 2.72 12.69
C LEU A 8 -21.23 1.54 13.62
N PRO A 9 -22.25 1.55 14.51
CA PRO A 9 -22.49 0.42 15.43
C PRO A 9 -22.96 -0.86 14.74
N ASP A 10 -23.58 -0.74 13.56
CA ASP A 10 -24.18 -1.86 12.83
C ASP A 10 -23.57 -2.08 11.43
N PHE A 11 -22.57 -1.27 11.08
CA PHE A 11 -21.86 -1.27 9.79
C PHE A 11 -22.75 -1.13 8.55
N THR A 12 -23.96 -0.58 8.67
CA THR A 12 -24.88 -0.38 7.53
C THR A 12 -24.37 0.62 6.49
N ALA A 13 -23.42 1.49 6.88
CA ALA A 13 -22.75 2.42 5.99
C ALA A 13 -21.66 1.74 5.12
N LEU A 14 -21.19 0.54 5.49
CA LEU A 14 -20.12 -0.13 4.75
C LEU A 14 -20.62 -0.77 3.46
N ARG A 15 -19.77 -0.77 2.44
CA ARG A 15 -19.98 -1.42 1.15
C ARG A 15 -18.77 -2.25 0.81
N PHE A 16 -19.00 -3.39 0.18
CA PHE A 16 -17.98 -4.38 -0.11
C PHE A 16 -18.04 -4.76 -1.58
N THR A 17 -16.88 -4.98 -2.17
CA THR A 17 -16.74 -5.57 -3.50
C THR A 17 -17.05 -7.06 -3.46
N ARG A 18 -17.26 -7.67 -4.63
CA ARG A 18 -17.56 -9.11 -4.74
C ARG A 18 -16.39 -9.99 -4.31
N TYR A 19 -15.17 -9.58 -4.66
CA TYR A 19 -13.91 -10.23 -4.29
C TYR A 19 -13.03 -9.27 -3.50
N ASN A 20 -11.78 -9.66 -3.25
CA ASN A 20 -10.78 -8.74 -2.70
C ASN A 20 -10.61 -7.50 -3.62
N GLN A 21 -10.05 -6.42 -3.07
CA GLN A 21 -9.89 -5.15 -3.79
C GLN A 21 -8.95 -5.28 -5.00
N TYR A 22 -7.97 -6.19 -4.94
CA TYR A 22 -7.08 -6.44 -6.07
C TYR A 22 -7.86 -6.94 -7.30
N GLU A 23 -8.67 -7.99 -7.12
CA GLU A 23 -9.47 -8.56 -8.22
C GLU A 23 -10.62 -7.65 -8.65
N SER A 24 -11.31 -7.02 -7.70
CA SER A 24 -12.54 -6.27 -7.99
C SER A 24 -12.29 -4.84 -8.45
N MET A 25 -11.12 -4.26 -8.15
CA MET A 25 -10.81 -2.86 -8.47
C MET A 25 -9.50 -2.73 -9.23
N ILE A 26 -8.39 -3.29 -8.71
CA ILE A 26 -7.06 -3.08 -9.30
C ILE A 26 -6.95 -3.73 -10.69
N LEU A 27 -7.33 -5.01 -10.84
CA LEU A 27 -7.27 -5.70 -12.13
C LEU A 27 -8.11 -5.02 -13.22
N PRO A 28 -9.38 -4.62 -12.98
CA PRO A 28 -10.14 -3.83 -13.95
C PRO A 28 -9.47 -2.51 -14.34
N MET A 29 -8.88 -1.78 -13.38
CA MET A 29 -8.18 -0.52 -13.66
C MET A 29 -6.92 -0.75 -14.49
N VAL A 30 -6.13 -1.78 -14.18
CA VAL A 30 -4.95 -2.15 -14.98
C VAL A 30 -5.37 -2.43 -16.43
N LYS A 31 -6.39 -3.28 -16.63
CA LYS A 31 -6.90 -3.61 -17.97
C LYS A 31 -7.40 -2.39 -18.74
N TYR A 32 -8.09 -1.48 -18.04
CA TYR A 32 -8.49 -0.22 -18.63
C TYR A 32 -7.27 0.60 -19.09
N LEU A 33 -6.30 0.84 -18.22
CA LEU A 33 -5.10 1.63 -18.55
C LEU A 33 -4.27 0.99 -19.68
N GLU A 34 -4.08 -0.34 -19.66
CA GLU A 34 -3.43 -1.09 -20.74
C GLU A 34 -4.14 -0.87 -22.09
N SER A 35 -5.48 -0.85 -22.11
CA SER A 35 -6.26 -0.61 -23.34
C SER A 35 -6.09 0.79 -23.94
N TYR A 36 -5.62 1.75 -23.14
CA TYR A 36 -5.27 3.10 -23.58
C TYR A 36 -3.75 3.31 -23.77
N GLY A 37 -2.97 2.23 -23.79
CA GLY A 37 -1.54 2.27 -24.10
C GLY A 37 -0.65 2.74 -22.94
N VAL A 38 -1.14 2.75 -21.70
CA VAL A 38 -0.31 3.04 -20.53
C VAL A 38 0.76 1.96 -20.36
N GLN A 39 1.99 2.38 -20.11
CA GLN A 39 3.14 1.50 -19.94
C GLN A 39 3.33 1.13 -18.46
N PHE A 40 3.34 -0.17 -18.16
CA PHE A 40 3.60 -0.69 -16.82
C PHE A 40 5.02 -1.26 -16.74
N HIS A 41 5.85 -0.66 -15.90
CA HIS A 41 7.23 -1.11 -15.68
C HIS A 41 7.36 -1.81 -14.32
N TYR A 42 7.36 -3.14 -14.34
CA TYR A 42 7.62 -3.96 -13.16
C TYR A 42 9.12 -4.21 -12.98
N GLY A 43 9.52 -4.63 -11.77
CA GLY A 43 10.93 -4.91 -11.46
C GLY A 43 11.83 -3.66 -11.43
N VAL A 44 11.22 -2.46 -11.47
CA VAL A 44 11.92 -1.17 -11.37
C VAL A 44 11.78 -0.64 -9.97
N LYS A 45 12.90 -0.39 -9.32
CA LYS A 45 12.93 0.30 -8.04
C LYS A 45 13.35 1.74 -8.27
N VAL A 46 12.48 2.70 -7.95
CA VAL A 46 12.87 4.11 -7.89
C VAL A 46 13.65 4.34 -6.60
N THR A 47 14.90 4.77 -6.71
CA THR A 47 15.80 4.97 -5.57
C THR A 47 15.89 6.42 -5.14
N ASN A 48 15.59 7.36 -6.04
CA ASN A 48 15.53 8.80 -5.78
C ASN A 48 14.74 9.54 -6.88
N VAL A 49 14.23 10.73 -6.56
CA VAL A 49 13.79 11.73 -7.55
C VAL A 49 14.54 13.02 -7.24
N ALA A 50 15.35 13.49 -8.20
CA ALA A 50 16.11 14.71 -8.05
C ALA A 50 15.24 15.93 -8.37
N PHE A 51 15.35 16.98 -7.56
CA PHE A 51 14.67 18.24 -7.72
C PHE A 51 15.66 19.40 -7.83
N ASP A 52 15.40 20.31 -8.76
CA ASP A 52 15.92 21.67 -8.70
C ASP A 52 14.94 22.53 -7.89
N CYS A 53 15.40 23.05 -6.76
CA CYS A 53 14.63 23.89 -5.83
C CYS A 53 15.04 25.37 -5.89
N ALA A 54 15.71 25.82 -6.94
CA ALA A 54 16.17 27.19 -7.08
C ALA A 54 15.02 28.18 -7.37
N ASN A 55 15.24 29.45 -7.00
CA ASN A 55 14.38 30.59 -7.38
C ASN A 55 12.90 30.46 -6.99
N GLY A 56 12.60 29.71 -5.92
CA GLY A 56 11.23 29.50 -5.46
C GLY A 56 10.38 28.58 -6.34
N LYS A 57 10.98 27.95 -7.36
CA LYS A 57 10.38 26.87 -8.15
C LYS A 57 10.94 25.53 -7.65
N LYS A 58 10.13 24.49 -7.73
CA LYS A 58 10.54 23.10 -7.48
C LYS A 58 10.24 22.28 -8.71
N GLN A 59 11.26 21.72 -9.34
CA GLN A 59 11.12 20.95 -10.57
C GLN A 59 11.84 19.62 -10.43
N ALA A 60 11.13 18.51 -10.64
CA ALA A 60 11.76 17.21 -10.78
C ALA A 60 12.58 17.20 -12.08
N THR A 61 13.85 16.80 -11.99
CA THR A 61 14.78 16.82 -13.13
C THR A 61 15.24 15.43 -13.53
N ARG A 62 15.18 14.45 -12.62
CA ARG A 62 15.61 13.08 -12.89
C ARG A 62 14.96 12.08 -11.94
N ILE A 63 14.66 10.88 -12.44
CA ILE A 63 14.31 9.71 -11.63
C ILE A 63 15.49 8.74 -11.66
N ASP A 64 16.07 8.47 -10.50
CA ASP A 64 17.10 7.44 -10.35
C ASP A 64 16.42 6.10 -10.07
N THR A 65 16.82 5.06 -10.80
CA THR A 65 16.19 3.74 -10.72
C THR A 65 17.21 2.62 -10.66
N LEU A 66 16.77 1.47 -10.14
CA LEU A 66 17.52 0.23 -10.12
C LEU A 66 16.64 -0.86 -10.77
N ARG A 67 17.17 -1.49 -11.83
CA ARG A 67 16.54 -2.61 -12.54
C ARG A 67 17.53 -3.75 -12.64
N ASP A 68 17.17 -4.92 -12.10
CA ASP A 68 18.03 -6.12 -12.13
C ASP A 68 19.47 -5.88 -11.59
N GLY A 69 19.60 -4.99 -10.60
CA GLY A 69 20.89 -4.60 -10.02
C GLY A 69 21.68 -3.54 -10.80
N HIS A 70 21.16 -3.09 -11.94
CA HIS A 70 21.73 -2.03 -12.75
C HIS A 70 21.09 -0.67 -12.44
N GLU A 71 21.92 0.33 -12.20
CA GLU A 71 21.48 1.71 -12.03
C GLU A 71 21.13 2.31 -13.40
N GLU A 72 19.94 2.90 -13.49
CA GLU A 72 19.41 3.58 -14.67
C GLU A 72 18.85 4.94 -14.24
N CYS A 73 18.80 5.91 -15.14
CA CYS A 73 18.15 7.18 -14.88
C CYS A 73 17.18 7.58 -16.00
N ILE A 74 16.12 8.29 -15.61
CA ILE A 74 15.15 8.89 -16.53
C ILE A 74 15.25 10.41 -16.34
N ASP A 75 15.79 11.11 -17.32
CA ASP A 75 15.85 12.58 -17.32
C ASP A 75 14.46 13.16 -17.59
N LEU A 76 14.14 14.25 -16.92
CA LEU A 76 12.84 14.90 -16.96
C LEU A 76 12.97 16.34 -17.44
N THR A 77 11.99 16.76 -18.25
CA THR A 77 11.78 18.15 -18.64
C THR A 77 10.70 18.79 -17.78
N GLU A 78 10.42 20.08 -17.98
CA GLU A 78 9.33 20.75 -17.29
C GLU A 78 7.93 20.26 -17.71
N ASN A 79 7.83 19.54 -18.83
CA ASN A 79 6.57 18.99 -19.35
C ASN A 79 6.29 17.57 -18.82
N ASP A 80 7.26 16.94 -18.15
CA ASP A 80 7.12 15.60 -17.60
C ASP A 80 6.60 15.69 -16.16
N LEU A 81 5.44 15.08 -15.92
CA LEU A 81 4.78 15.12 -14.61
C LEU A 81 5.11 13.86 -13.82
N VAL A 82 5.60 14.05 -12.59
CA VAL A 82 5.93 12.95 -11.68
C VAL A 82 4.91 12.90 -10.55
N PHE A 83 4.22 11.76 -10.45
CA PHE A 83 3.30 11.47 -9.35
C PHE A 83 3.94 10.46 -8.40
N ILE A 84 4.20 10.87 -7.16
CA ILE A 84 4.94 10.07 -6.18
C ILE A 84 3.97 9.60 -5.10
N THR A 85 3.92 8.30 -4.85
CA THR A 85 3.32 7.75 -3.63
C THR A 85 4.42 7.61 -2.58
N ASN A 86 4.46 8.55 -1.63
CA ASN A 86 5.53 8.66 -0.64
C ASN A 86 5.23 7.81 0.62
N GLY A 87 6.08 6.81 0.88
CA GLY A 87 5.88 5.83 1.95
C GLY A 87 4.77 4.81 1.66
N GLY A 88 4.66 3.79 2.51
CA GLY A 88 3.62 2.76 2.39
C GLY A 88 3.34 2.02 3.70
N CYS A 89 2.07 1.78 4.00
CA CYS A 89 1.64 1.07 5.23
C CYS A 89 1.96 -0.43 5.21
N VAL A 90 2.10 -1.01 4.01
CA VAL A 90 2.45 -2.44 3.83
C VAL A 90 3.93 -2.62 3.52
N GLU A 91 4.70 -1.53 3.48
CA GLU A 91 6.14 -1.58 3.28
C GLU A 91 6.79 -2.37 4.43
N ASN A 92 7.79 -3.19 4.10
CA ASN A 92 8.47 -4.09 5.06
C ASN A 92 7.56 -5.12 5.77
N SER A 93 6.34 -5.36 5.28
CA SER A 93 5.52 -6.48 5.76
C SER A 93 6.27 -7.80 5.62
N THR A 94 6.20 -8.63 6.65
CA THR A 94 6.71 -10.00 6.60
C THR A 94 5.55 -10.97 6.63
N ILE A 95 5.73 -12.11 5.97
CA ILE A 95 4.70 -13.15 5.86
C ILE A 95 5.24 -14.39 6.54
N GLY A 96 4.47 -14.88 7.51
CA GLY A 96 4.70 -16.16 8.17
C GLY A 96 3.89 -17.27 7.51
N SER A 97 3.75 -18.38 8.21
CA SER A 97 2.91 -19.52 7.82
C SER A 97 2.27 -20.13 9.06
N GLN A 98 1.52 -21.21 8.88
CA GLN A 98 0.94 -21.99 9.99
C GLN A 98 2.00 -22.42 11.03
N THR A 99 3.25 -22.63 10.61
CA THR A 99 4.35 -23.13 11.47
C THR A 99 5.57 -22.22 11.46
N THR A 100 5.45 -21.00 10.92
CA THR A 100 6.55 -20.05 10.81
C THR A 100 6.08 -18.68 11.22
N VAL A 101 6.75 -18.07 12.19
CA VAL A 101 6.43 -16.72 12.64
C VAL A 101 6.72 -15.70 11.54
N ALA A 102 5.85 -14.70 11.36
CA ALA A 102 6.14 -13.51 10.57
C ALA A 102 7.06 -12.59 11.40
N PRO A 103 8.36 -12.45 11.09
CA PRO A 103 9.27 -11.69 11.94
C PRO A 103 8.97 -10.19 11.85
N LEU A 104 8.83 -9.52 12.98
CA LEU A 104 8.81 -8.06 13.02
C LEU A 104 10.22 -7.52 12.74
N LYS A 105 10.34 -6.60 11.80
CA LYS A 105 11.61 -5.96 11.42
C LYS A 105 11.49 -4.46 11.65
N PHE A 106 12.35 -3.93 12.50
CA PHE A 106 12.36 -2.50 12.82
C PHE A 106 13.13 -1.66 11.81
N ASP A 107 14.06 -2.29 11.08
CA ASP A 107 14.91 -1.60 10.13
C ASP A 107 14.14 -1.26 8.85
N LEU A 108 14.10 0.03 8.52
CA LEU A 108 13.70 0.49 7.19
C LEU A 108 14.83 0.20 6.21
N LYS A 109 14.58 -0.72 5.29
CA LYS A 109 15.56 -1.07 4.25
C LYS A 109 15.69 0.04 3.22
N GLU A 110 16.91 0.22 2.72
CA GLU A 110 17.16 1.08 1.56
C GLU A 110 16.35 0.62 0.34
N GLY A 111 15.86 1.60 -0.41
CA GLY A 111 15.12 1.39 -1.66
C GLY A 111 13.65 1.02 -1.49
N GLY A 112 13.08 1.22 -0.29
CA GLY A 112 11.64 1.25 -0.07
C GLY A 112 11.04 2.65 -0.24
N GLY A 113 9.71 2.77 -0.17
CA GLY A 113 9.00 4.04 -0.29
C GLY A 113 9.32 5.04 0.83
N TRP A 114 9.63 4.56 2.04
CA TRP A 114 10.08 5.42 3.15
C TRP A 114 11.50 5.97 2.91
N ASP A 115 12.40 5.15 2.37
CA ASP A 115 13.76 5.59 1.99
C ASP A 115 13.70 6.62 0.84
N LEU A 116 12.89 6.37 -0.18
CA LEU A 116 12.64 7.32 -1.25
C LEU A 116 12.14 8.67 -0.70
N TRP A 117 11.15 8.63 0.21
CA TRP A 117 10.64 9.86 0.80
C TRP A 117 11.70 10.59 1.64
N ARG A 118 12.53 9.88 2.42
CA ARG A 118 13.66 10.48 3.15
C ARG A 118 14.62 11.22 2.23
N LYS A 119 14.99 10.60 1.09
CA LYS A 119 15.88 11.22 0.09
C LYS A 119 15.27 12.45 -0.58
N ILE A 120 13.97 12.42 -0.87
CA ILE A 120 13.26 13.59 -1.40
C ILE A 120 13.18 14.69 -0.32
N ALA A 121 12.78 14.35 0.90
CA ALA A 121 12.67 15.28 2.04
C ALA A 121 14.00 15.97 2.41
N ALA A 122 15.13 15.30 2.17
CA ALA A 122 16.46 15.88 2.38
C ALA A 122 16.81 17.00 1.37
N GLN A 123 16.16 17.04 0.20
CA GLN A 123 16.42 18.05 -0.83
C GLN A 123 15.73 19.39 -0.54
N ASP A 124 14.59 19.38 0.13
CA ASP A 124 13.90 20.60 0.58
C ASP A 124 12.93 20.30 1.74
N PRO A 125 12.92 21.10 2.82
CA PRO A 125 12.06 20.89 3.98
C PRO A 125 10.55 20.83 3.69
N SER A 126 10.09 21.46 2.59
CA SER A 126 8.67 21.47 2.20
C SER A 126 8.18 20.13 1.66
N PHE A 127 9.07 19.19 1.35
CA PHE A 127 8.70 17.83 0.95
C PHE A 127 8.30 16.92 2.12
N GLY A 128 8.24 17.46 3.34
CA GLY A 128 7.67 16.81 4.51
C GLY A 128 8.70 16.11 5.39
N HIS A 129 8.20 15.39 6.39
CA HIS A 129 9.00 14.81 7.47
C HIS A 129 8.64 13.31 7.63
N PRO A 130 9.18 12.41 6.79
CA PRO A 130 8.85 10.98 6.81
C PRO A 130 9.03 10.34 8.19
N ASP A 131 10.03 10.79 8.96
CA ASP A 131 10.32 10.28 10.29
C ASP A 131 9.25 10.61 11.33
N LYS A 132 8.24 11.45 11.04
CA LYS A 132 7.07 11.56 11.92
C LYS A 132 6.16 10.34 11.85
N PHE A 133 6.29 9.52 10.81
CA PHE A 133 5.42 8.39 10.54
C PHE A 133 6.14 7.04 10.67
N CYS A 134 7.43 6.99 10.34
CA CYS A 134 8.17 5.73 10.22
C CYS A 134 9.35 5.56 11.20
N TYR A 135 9.52 6.47 12.18
CA TYR A 135 10.64 6.39 13.12
C TYR A 135 10.54 5.23 14.12
N ASP A 136 9.32 4.88 14.53
CA ASP A 136 9.09 3.84 15.53
C ASP A 136 7.97 2.89 15.07
N PRO A 137 8.33 1.74 14.47
CA PRO A 137 7.37 0.72 14.07
C PRO A 137 6.54 0.17 15.23
N GLU A 138 6.98 0.23 16.49
CA GLU A 138 6.15 -0.22 17.63
C GLU A 138 4.83 0.58 17.74
N LEU A 139 4.85 1.86 17.35
CA LEU A 139 3.68 2.74 17.45
C LEU A 139 2.68 2.60 16.31
N SER A 140 3.04 1.87 15.25
CA SER A 140 2.27 1.81 14.00
C SER A 140 2.05 0.40 13.45
N ASN A 141 2.71 -0.62 14.01
CA ASN A 141 2.55 -2.00 13.56
C ASN A 141 1.23 -2.62 14.05
N TRP A 142 0.75 -3.59 13.28
CA TRP A 142 -0.33 -4.49 13.63
C TRP A 142 -0.13 -5.80 12.84
N MET A 143 -0.80 -6.87 13.26
CA MET A 143 -0.70 -8.17 12.61
C MET A 143 -2.07 -8.63 12.13
N SER A 144 -2.09 -9.27 10.96
CA SER A 144 -3.26 -10.02 10.47
C SER A 144 -2.90 -11.46 10.16
N ALA A 145 -3.93 -12.31 10.11
CA ALA A 145 -3.82 -13.68 9.64
C ALA A 145 -5.01 -13.98 8.72
N THR A 146 -4.73 -14.65 7.60
CA THR A 146 -5.77 -15.20 6.72
C THR A 146 -5.84 -16.70 6.92
N ILE A 147 -7.01 -17.21 7.35
CA ILE A 147 -7.23 -18.63 7.59
C ILE A 147 -8.06 -19.20 6.46
N THR A 148 -7.57 -20.27 5.83
CA THR A 148 -8.34 -21.11 4.91
C THR A 148 -8.56 -22.46 5.56
N THR A 149 -9.81 -22.89 5.71
CA THR A 149 -10.14 -24.18 6.34
C THR A 149 -11.20 -24.94 5.55
N LEU A 150 -11.03 -26.25 5.47
CA LEU A 150 -12.05 -27.20 4.98
C LEU A 150 -12.76 -27.91 6.15
N ASP A 151 -12.33 -27.65 7.39
CA ASP A 151 -12.85 -28.31 8.58
C ASP A 151 -14.24 -27.77 8.94
N GLN A 152 -15.24 -28.60 8.67
CA GLN A 152 -16.64 -28.26 8.93
C GLN A 152 -16.97 -28.13 10.43
N ARG A 153 -16.08 -28.53 11.34
CA ARG A 153 -16.27 -28.33 12.78
C ARG A 153 -16.22 -26.86 13.18
N ILE A 154 -15.52 -26.01 12.43
CA ILE A 154 -15.36 -24.57 12.74
C ILE A 154 -16.62 -23.77 12.33
N VAL A 155 -17.23 -24.14 11.20
CA VAL A 155 -18.35 -23.41 10.57
C VAL A 155 -19.54 -23.18 11.51
N PRO A 156 -20.02 -24.17 12.29
CA PRO A 156 -21.12 -23.96 13.24
C PRO A 156 -20.86 -22.85 14.25
N TYR A 157 -19.61 -22.68 14.71
CA TYR A 157 -19.25 -21.62 15.67
C TYR A 157 -19.32 -20.24 15.02
N ILE A 158 -18.75 -20.09 13.81
CA ILE A 158 -18.84 -18.84 13.04
C ILE A 158 -20.31 -18.47 12.80
N LYS A 159 -21.13 -19.43 12.35
CA LYS A 159 -22.57 -19.22 12.12
C LYS A 159 -23.33 -18.87 13.39
N LYS A 160 -22.98 -19.49 14.53
CA LYS A 160 -23.58 -19.19 15.83
C LYS A 160 -23.26 -17.76 16.32
N ILE A 161 -22.06 -17.25 16.03
CA ILE A 161 -21.65 -15.89 16.41
C ILE A 161 -22.23 -14.87 15.44
N CYS A 162 -21.96 -15.02 14.14
CA CYS A 162 -22.29 -14.04 13.11
C CYS A 162 -23.76 -14.10 12.65
N LYS A 163 -24.50 -15.14 13.06
CA LYS A 163 -25.91 -15.39 12.69
C LYS A 163 -26.14 -15.53 11.18
N ARG A 164 -25.08 -15.77 10.41
CA ARG A 164 -25.09 -15.87 8.94
C ARG A 164 -24.29 -17.09 8.49
N ASP A 165 -24.67 -17.62 7.35
CA ASP A 165 -23.92 -18.69 6.70
C ASP A 165 -22.67 -18.14 6.00
N PRO A 166 -21.46 -18.58 6.37
CA PRO A 166 -20.23 -17.99 5.86
C PRO A 166 -19.97 -18.28 4.37
N PHE A 167 -20.67 -19.24 3.76
CA PHE A 167 -20.44 -19.66 2.38
C PHE A 167 -21.38 -18.99 1.37
N THR A 168 -22.09 -17.94 1.77
CA THR A 168 -23.05 -17.24 0.91
C THR A 168 -22.41 -16.31 -0.13
N GLY A 169 -21.09 -16.12 -0.08
CA GLY A 169 -20.38 -15.11 -0.88
C GLY A 169 -20.76 -13.67 -0.51
N LYS A 170 -21.40 -13.48 0.64
CA LYS A 170 -21.74 -12.17 1.21
C LYS A 170 -20.96 -11.96 2.50
N VAL A 171 -20.89 -10.71 2.93
CA VAL A 171 -20.25 -10.34 4.20
C VAL A 171 -20.96 -11.01 5.37
N VAL A 172 -20.16 -11.80 6.10
CA VAL A 172 -20.60 -12.61 7.24
C VAL A 172 -20.47 -11.82 8.53
N THR A 173 -19.41 -11.03 8.63
CA THR A 173 -19.04 -10.13 9.73
C THR A 173 -18.36 -8.92 9.08
N GLY A 174 -18.62 -7.72 9.62
CA GLY A 174 -17.81 -6.52 9.36
C GLY A 174 -17.33 -6.03 10.71
N GLY A 175 -16.04 -5.68 10.81
CA GLY A 175 -15.41 -5.04 11.98
C GLY A 175 -15.71 -5.69 13.33
#